data_AF-A0A8D0L2Y4-F1
#
_entry.id   AF-A0A8D0L2Y4-F1
#
_cell.length_a   1.000
_cell.length_b   1.000
_cell.length_c   1.000
_cell.angle_alpha   90.00
_cell.angle_beta   90.00
_cell.angle_gamma   90.00
#
_symmetry.space_group_name_H-M   'P 1'
#
loop_
_entity.id
_entity.type
_entity.pdbx_description
1 polymer ?
#
loop_
_entity_poly.entity_id
_entity_poly.type
_entity_poly.pdbx_seq_one_letter_code
_entity_poly.pdbx_strand_id
1 'polypeptide(L)'
;NGSVALRIRDIRLSDKGQYNCFFESRSFFQGTLLELEVAGLGSAPLISVEGYQDGGIRVVCRSAGWYPEPEVIWRDSSGRHLLSLSETKSRGANSLFDTEYSIILQENANQNLSCWIRNFRLNQAKESVIYISDSFFPGVNPWMVSLSVLLPILLGAVAFTLYRLKLESK
;
A
#
# COMPACT_ATOMS: atom_id res chain seq x y z
N ASN A 1 -52.42 -2.76 -11.49
CA ASN A 1 -50.98 -2.75 -11.18
C ASN A 1 -50.63 -1.51 -10.38
N GLY A 2 -50.53 -1.63 -9.05
CA GLY A 2 -50.14 -0.54 -8.15
C GLY A 2 -48.64 -0.63 -7.85
N SER A 3 -47.81 -0.16 -8.78
CA SER A 3 -46.36 -0.10 -8.58
C SER A 3 -45.95 1.32 -8.19
N VAL A 4 -45.11 1.42 -7.16
CA VAL A 4 -44.51 2.67 -6.70
C VAL A 4 -43.01 2.46 -6.54
N ALA A 5 -42.22 3.49 -6.79
CA ALA A 5 -40.78 3.46 -6.60
C ALA A 5 -40.33 4.72 -5.84
N LEU A 6 -39.48 4.52 -4.83
CA LEU A 6 -38.77 5.61 -4.17
C LEU A 6 -37.45 5.84 -4.90
N ARG A 7 -37.25 7.06 -5.42
CA ARG A 7 -35.98 7.47 -6.02
C ARG A 7 -35.25 8.45 -5.10
N ILE A 8 -34.16 7.98 -4.50
CA ILE A 8 -33.22 8.83 -3.76
C ILE A 8 -32.16 9.31 -4.75
N ARG A 9 -31.83 10.60 -4.72
CA ARG A 9 -30.78 11.22 -5.55
C ARG A 9 -29.60 11.60 -4.66
N ASP A 10 -28.40 11.62 -5.24
CA ASP A 10 -27.17 12.02 -4.55
C ASP A 10 -26.94 11.24 -3.23
N ILE A 11 -27.03 9.90 -3.34
CA ILE A 11 -26.96 8.97 -2.21
C ILE A 11 -25.74 9.25 -1.35
N ARG A 12 -25.97 9.33 -0.04
CA ARG A 12 -24.96 9.49 0.99
C ARG A 12 -24.95 8.26 1.88
N LEU A 13 -23.88 8.12 2.66
CA LEU A 13 -23.77 7.04 3.64
C LEU A 13 -24.90 7.05 4.68
N SER A 14 -25.45 8.23 5.01
CA SER A 14 -26.59 8.38 5.90
C SER A 14 -27.89 7.76 5.38
N ASP A 15 -27.98 7.49 4.07
CA ASP A 15 -29.15 6.85 3.46
C ASP A 15 -29.11 5.32 3.61
N LYS A 16 -27.99 4.74 4.08
CA LYS A 16 -27.92 3.32 4.38
C LYS A 16 -28.92 2.99 5.50
N GLY A 17 -29.74 1.96 5.29
CA GLY A 17 -30.61 1.45 6.35
C GLY A 17 -31.87 0.75 5.84
N GLN A 18 -32.78 0.51 6.77
CA GLN A 18 -34.07 -0.11 6.46
C GLN A 18 -35.10 0.94 6.09
N TYR A 19 -35.80 0.68 4.99
CA TYR A 19 -36.91 1.46 4.48
C TYR A 19 -38.18 0.62 4.53
N ASN A 20 -39.25 1.17 5.07
CA ASN A 20 -40.55 0.49 5.08
C ASN A 20 -41.41 1.04 3.94
N CYS A 21 -41.77 0.17 3.01
CA CYS A 21 -42.73 0.50 1.95
C CYS A 21 -44.08 -0.11 2.34
N PHE A 22 -45.13 0.71 2.43
CA PHE A 22 -46.47 0.23 2.74
C PHE A 22 -47.52 0.83 1.80
N PHE A 23 -48.55 0.04 1.56
CA PHE A 23 -49.75 0.43 0.82
C PHE A 23 -50.92 0.44 1.78
N GLU A 24 -51.68 1.52 1.76
CA GLU A 24 -52.82 1.74 2.65
C GLU A 24 -54.06 2.16 1.86
N SER A 25 -55.20 1.57 2.20
CA SER A 25 -56.54 1.94 1.77
C SER A 25 -57.55 1.61 2.88
N ARG A 26 -58.83 1.96 2.70
CA ARG A 26 -59.88 1.76 3.72
C ARG A 26 -60.02 0.33 4.25
N SER A 27 -59.66 -0.68 3.44
CA SER A 27 -59.79 -2.10 3.79
C SER A 27 -58.49 -2.89 3.63
N PHE A 28 -57.35 -2.21 3.40
CA PHE A 28 -56.08 -2.88 3.12
C PHE A 28 -54.92 -2.08 3.69
N PHE A 29 -54.09 -2.74 4.49
CA PHE A 29 -52.82 -2.22 4.97
C PHE A 29 -51.80 -3.34 4.88
N GLN A 30 -50.76 -3.14 4.08
CA GLN A 30 -49.66 -4.10 3.98
C GLN A 30 -48.37 -3.39 3.66
N GLY A 31 -47.29 -3.81 4.34
CA GLY A 31 -45.96 -3.26 4.14
C GLY A 31 -44.89 -4.33 3.99
N THR A 32 -43.74 -3.89 3.51
CA THR A 32 -42.54 -4.70 3.36
C THR A 32 -41.32 -3.86 3.71
N LEU A 33 -40.32 -4.52 4.30
CA LEU A 33 -39.05 -3.90 4.63
C LEU A 33 -38.07 -4.10 3.47
N LEU A 34 -37.40 -3.02 3.10
CA LEU A 34 -36.34 -2.97 2.10
C LEU A 34 -35.07 -2.53 2.81
N GLU A 35 -33.94 -3.15 2.50
CA GLU A 35 -32.64 -2.70 3.01
C GLU A 35 -31.88 -1.99 1.90
N LEU A 36 -31.51 -0.74 2.14
CA LEU A 36 -30.66 0.04 1.25
C LEU A 36 -29.21 -0.08 1.71
N GLU A 37 -28.41 -0.79 0.92
CA GLU A 37 -26.95 -0.83 1.06
C GLU A 37 -26.29 0.26 0.22
N VAL A 38 -25.26 0.88 0.79
CA VAL A 38 -24.48 1.95 0.13
C VAL A 38 -23.04 1.49 -0.04
N ALA A 39 -22.46 1.78 -1.20
CA ALA A 39 -21.05 1.56 -1.47
C ALA A 39 -20.50 2.68 -2.35
N GLY A 40 -19.23 3.04 -2.12
CA GLY A 40 -18.52 4.09 -2.83
C GLY A 40 -17.09 3.65 -3.16
N LEU A 41 -16.64 4.03 -4.35
CA LEU A 41 -15.24 3.91 -4.74
C LEU A 41 -14.46 5.10 -4.20
N GLY A 42 -13.32 4.83 -3.57
CA GLY A 42 -12.40 5.86 -3.13
C GLY A 42 -11.57 6.46 -4.27
N SER A 43 -10.56 7.25 -3.92
CA SER A 43 -9.62 7.86 -4.86
C SER A 43 -8.76 6.82 -5.59
N ALA A 44 -8.12 7.22 -6.68
CA ALA A 44 -7.09 6.37 -7.29
C ALA A 44 -5.94 6.17 -6.27
N PRO A 45 -5.34 4.96 -6.18
CA PRO A 45 -4.23 4.73 -5.26
C PRO A 45 -3.04 5.63 -5.61
N LEU A 46 -2.49 6.31 -4.61
CA LEU A 46 -1.28 7.12 -4.75
C LEU A 46 -0.11 6.33 -4.18
N ILE A 47 0.91 6.08 -5.02
CA ILE A 47 2.14 5.43 -4.57
C ILE A 47 3.21 6.50 -4.32
N SER A 48 3.84 6.46 -3.15
CA SER A 48 4.96 7.31 -2.76
C SER A 48 6.17 6.48 -2.34
N VAL A 49 7.35 6.89 -2.78
CA VAL A 49 8.65 6.37 -2.32
C VAL A 49 9.10 7.21 -1.13
N GLU A 50 9.21 6.60 0.05
CA GLU A 50 9.46 7.35 1.30
C GLU A 50 10.91 7.29 1.78
N GLY A 51 11.74 6.42 1.21
CA GLY A 51 13.18 6.37 1.46
C GLY A 51 13.71 4.96 1.65
N TYR A 52 14.93 4.88 2.19
CA TYR A 52 15.61 3.61 2.47
C TYR A 52 15.23 3.08 3.86
N GLN A 53 14.89 1.80 3.93
CA GLN A 53 14.56 1.10 5.18
C GLN A 53 14.91 -0.39 5.06
N ASP A 54 15.50 -0.96 6.11
CA ASP A 54 15.83 -2.40 6.23
C ASP A 54 16.54 -3.00 5.00
N GLY A 55 17.54 -2.27 4.48
CA GLY A 55 18.32 -2.65 3.30
C GLY A 55 17.61 -2.47 1.95
N GLY A 56 16.36 -2.02 1.97
CA GLY A 56 15.53 -1.83 0.79
C GLY A 56 14.95 -0.41 0.66
N ILE A 57 13.94 -0.28 -0.19
CA ILE A 57 13.21 0.97 -0.43
C ILE A 57 11.79 0.83 0.13
N ARG A 58 11.41 1.74 1.03
CA ARG A 58 10.04 1.84 1.55
C ARG A 58 9.16 2.54 0.52
N VAL A 59 8.11 1.83 0.09
CA VAL A 59 7.04 2.37 -0.75
C VAL A 59 5.72 2.26 -0.03
N VAL A 60 4.89 3.28 -0.18
CA VAL A 60 3.61 3.41 0.49
C VAL A 60 2.52 3.70 -0.53
N CYS A 61 1.41 2.97 -0.42
CA CYS A 61 0.21 3.20 -1.18
C CYS A 61 -0.85 3.84 -0.29
N ARG A 62 -1.43 4.95 -0.72
CA ARG A 62 -2.50 5.66 -0.02
C ARG A 62 -3.73 5.81 -0.89
N SER A 63 -4.91 5.66 -0.30
CA SER A 63 -6.17 5.94 -0.97
C SER A 63 -7.23 6.36 0.05
N ALA A 64 -8.23 7.12 -0.37
CA ALA A 64 -9.19 7.75 0.53
C ALA A 64 -10.63 7.63 0.03
N GLY A 65 -11.60 7.65 0.94
CA GLY A 65 -13.01 7.77 0.58
C GLY A 65 -13.70 6.46 0.17
N TRP A 66 -13.26 5.30 0.65
CA TRP A 66 -13.88 4.01 0.35
C TRP A 66 -15.06 3.71 1.28
N TYR A 67 -16.11 3.10 0.75
CA TYR A 67 -17.14 2.48 1.59
C TYR A 67 -17.76 1.25 0.92
N PRO A 68 -17.98 0.13 1.62
CA PRO A 68 -17.45 -0.17 2.96
C PRO A 68 -15.91 -0.28 2.96
N GLU A 69 -15.34 -0.84 4.02
CA GLU A 69 -13.89 -1.09 4.09
C GLU A 69 -13.41 -1.85 2.85
N PRO A 70 -12.38 -1.35 2.14
CA PRO A 70 -11.87 -2.01 0.95
C PRO A 70 -10.81 -3.06 1.29
N GLU A 71 -10.61 -4.00 0.36
CA GLU A 71 -9.43 -4.86 0.33
C GLU A 71 -8.30 -4.09 -0.37
N VAL A 72 -7.08 -4.10 0.19
CA VAL A 72 -5.91 -3.45 -0.40
C VAL A 72 -4.77 -4.45 -0.42
N ILE A 73 -4.14 -4.60 -1.59
CA ILE A 73 -3.11 -5.61 -1.81
C ILE A 73 -1.99 -5.00 -2.65
N TRP A 74 -0.74 -5.29 -2.27
CA TRP A 74 0.40 -5.12 -3.17
C TRP A 74 0.56 -6.37 -4.03
N ARG A 75 0.77 -6.19 -5.34
CA ARG A 75 1.01 -7.29 -6.27
C ARG A 75 2.31 -7.11 -7.03
N ASP A 76 2.94 -8.22 -7.35
CA ASP A 76 4.02 -8.25 -8.32
C ASP A 76 3.50 -8.24 -9.77
N SER A 77 4.42 -8.22 -10.72
CA SER A 77 4.13 -8.23 -12.16
C SER A 77 3.34 -9.46 -12.64
N SER A 78 3.35 -10.56 -11.88
CA SER A 78 2.57 -11.77 -12.16
C SER A 78 1.18 -11.74 -11.52
N GLY A 79 0.85 -10.68 -10.78
CA GLY A 79 -0.38 -10.53 -10.03
C GLY A 79 -0.38 -11.26 -8.68
N ARG A 80 0.75 -11.83 -8.24
CA ARG A 80 0.82 -12.49 -6.94
C ARG A 80 0.84 -11.46 -5.82
N HIS A 81 0.18 -11.80 -4.73
CA HIS A 81 0.10 -10.95 -3.55
C HIS A 81 1.46 -10.89 -2.84
N LEU A 82 1.87 -9.68 -2.49
CA LEU A 82 3.07 -9.41 -1.71
C LEU A 82 2.67 -9.14 -0.26
N LEU A 83 3.54 -9.56 0.67
CA LEU A 83 3.34 -9.30 2.08
C LEU A 83 3.58 -7.82 2.38
N SER A 84 2.58 -7.15 2.95
CA SER A 84 2.69 -5.79 3.45
C SER A 84 3.56 -5.72 4.70
N LEU A 85 4.42 -4.71 4.80
CA LEU A 85 5.11 -4.35 6.04
C LEU A 85 4.12 -3.82 7.07
N SER A 86 3.24 -2.91 6.64
CA SER A 86 2.20 -2.34 7.48
C SER A 86 0.95 -2.07 6.68
N GLU A 87 -0.18 -2.24 7.35
CA GLU A 87 -1.51 -1.93 6.87
C GLU A 87 -2.18 -1.03 7.90
N THR A 88 -2.76 0.07 7.44
CA THR A 88 -3.60 0.92 8.27
C THR A 88 -4.83 1.30 7.47
N LYS A 89 -5.99 1.07 8.09
CA LYS A 89 -7.28 1.51 7.56
C LYS A 89 -7.91 2.38 8.63
N SER A 90 -7.99 3.66 8.37
CA SER A 90 -8.61 4.62 9.27
C SER A 90 -9.98 5.01 8.73
N ARG A 91 -10.90 5.30 9.65
CA ARG A 91 -12.20 5.85 9.29
C ARG A 91 -12.15 7.36 9.52
N GLY A 92 -12.31 8.13 8.44
CA GLY A 92 -12.35 9.59 8.50
C GLY A 92 -13.63 10.11 9.15
N ALA A 93 -13.68 11.42 9.41
CA ALA A 93 -14.85 12.08 10.02
C ALA A 93 -16.14 11.95 9.17
N ASN A 94 -15.99 11.74 7.86
CA ASN A 94 -17.09 11.45 6.92
C ASN A 94 -17.56 9.98 6.95
N SER A 95 -17.03 9.17 7.88
CA SER A 95 -17.29 7.73 7.99
C SER A 95 -16.85 6.90 6.77
N LEU A 96 -16.05 7.46 5.86
CA LEU A 96 -15.39 6.72 4.78
C LEU A 96 -14.04 6.19 5.24
N PHE A 97 -13.54 5.17 4.55
CA PHE A 97 -12.26 4.55 4.83
C PHE A 97 -11.14 5.15 4.00
N ASP A 98 -10.07 5.50 4.70
CA ASP A 98 -8.79 5.86 4.13
C ASP A 98 -7.80 4.74 4.44
N THR A 99 -6.93 4.42 3.48
CA THR A 99 -6.02 3.29 3.55
C THR A 99 -4.59 3.75 3.32
N GLU A 100 -3.68 3.15 4.09
CA GLU A 100 -2.24 3.28 3.95
C GLU A 100 -1.60 1.89 4.05
N TYR A 101 -0.87 1.49 3.02
CA TYR A 101 -0.20 0.20 2.96
C TYR A 101 1.23 0.36 2.52
N SER A 102 2.18 -0.15 3.32
CA SER A 102 3.60 -0.07 3.02
C SER A 102 4.23 -1.43 2.77
N ILE A 103 5.25 -1.45 1.90
CA ILE A 103 6.15 -2.58 1.68
C ILE A 103 7.59 -2.08 1.65
N ILE A 104 8.53 -2.99 1.89
CA ILE A 104 9.95 -2.77 1.64
C ILE A 104 10.34 -3.59 0.42
N LEU A 105 10.85 -2.92 -0.59
CA LEU A 105 11.38 -3.57 -1.78
C LEU A 105 12.85 -3.86 -1.57
N GLN A 106 13.26 -5.07 -1.88
CA GLN A 106 14.66 -5.51 -1.81
C GLN A 106 15.31 -5.46 -3.20
N GLU A 107 16.63 -5.39 -3.21
CA GLU A 107 17.44 -5.43 -4.44
C GLU A 107 17.09 -6.69 -5.26
N ASN A 108 16.98 -6.54 -6.59
CA ASN A 108 16.46 -7.52 -7.55
C ASN A 108 14.91 -7.65 -7.62
N ALA A 109 14.15 -6.76 -6.99
CA ALA A 109 12.71 -6.64 -7.24
C ALA A 109 12.41 -5.91 -8.56
N ASN A 110 13.12 -6.28 -9.63
CA ASN A 110 13.18 -5.64 -10.95
C ASN A 110 11.87 -5.85 -11.74
N GLN A 111 10.75 -5.52 -11.12
CA GLN A 111 9.42 -5.85 -11.55
C GLN A 111 8.47 -4.70 -11.26
N ASN A 112 7.45 -4.57 -12.12
CA ASN A 112 6.34 -3.69 -11.85
C ASN A 112 5.62 -4.15 -10.59
N LEU A 113 5.27 -3.20 -9.75
CA LEU A 113 4.54 -3.41 -8.52
C LEU A 113 3.24 -2.65 -8.62
N SER A 114 2.13 -3.31 -8.32
CA SER A 114 0.85 -2.64 -8.29
C SER A 114 0.25 -2.60 -6.90
N CYS A 115 -0.27 -1.44 -6.53
CA CYS A 115 -1.19 -1.31 -5.41
C CYS A 115 -2.61 -1.43 -5.96
N TRP A 116 -3.31 -2.48 -5.55
CA TRP A 116 -4.63 -2.83 -6.02
C TRP A 116 -5.64 -2.75 -4.87
N ILE A 117 -6.70 -1.98 -5.05
CA ILE A 117 -7.72 -1.72 -4.02
C ILE A 117 -9.10 -2.11 -4.55
N ARG A 118 -9.81 -3.00 -3.85
CA ARG A 118 -11.11 -3.52 -4.27
C ARG A 118 -12.23 -3.19 -3.31
N ASN A 119 -13.34 -2.74 -3.89
CA ASN A 119 -14.64 -2.71 -3.24
C ASN A 119 -15.41 -3.99 -3.58
N PHE A 120 -15.62 -4.85 -2.59
CA PHE A 120 -16.29 -6.13 -2.77
C PHE A 120 -17.80 -6.01 -3.01
N ARG A 121 -18.45 -4.93 -2.52
CA ARG A 121 -19.88 -4.68 -2.75
C ARG A 121 -20.16 -4.30 -4.20
N LEU A 122 -19.32 -3.44 -4.76
CA LEU A 122 -19.43 -2.99 -6.15
C LEU A 122 -18.75 -3.97 -7.13
N ASN A 123 -17.97 -4.92 -6.62
CA ASN A 123 -17.10 -5.80 -7.41
C ASN A 123 -16.19 -5.00 -8.39
N GLN A 124 -15.66 -3.88 -7.91
CA GLN A 124 -14.84 -2.95 -8.69
C GLN A 124 -13.53 -2.68 -7.95
N ALA A 125 -12.46 -2.44 -8.71
CA ALA A 125 -11.14 -2.17 -8.16
C ALA A 125 -10.47 -0.96 -8.84
N LYS A 126 -9.55 -0.34 -8.12
CA LYS A 126 -8.63 0.69 -8.64
C LYS A 126 -7.20 0.24 -8.40
N GLU A 127 -6.32 0.57 -9.34
CA GLU A 127 -4.94 0.14 -9.33
C GLU A 127 -4.02 1.29 -9.73
N SER A 128 -2.84 1.32 -9.12
CA SER A 128 -1.70 2.13 -9.57
C SER A 128 -0.46 1.26 -9.59
N VAL A 129 0.44 1.53 -10.54
CA VAL A 129 1.65 0.74 -10.78
C VAL A 129 2.88 1.62 -10.63
N ILE A 130 3.94 1.06 -10.05
CA ILE A 130 5.25 1.68 -9.99
C ILE A 130 6.33 0.70 -10.46
N TYR A 131 7.37 1.23 -11.07
CA TYR A 131 8.60 0.53 -11.38
C TYR A 131 9.77 1.30 -10.74
N ILE A 132 10.64 0.58 -10.02
CA ILE A 132 11.84 1.16 -9.40
C ILE A 132 13.04 0.42 -10.00
N SER A 133 13.93 1.18 -10.65
CA SER A 133 15.16 0.64 -11.22
C SER A 133 16.12 0.17 -10.12
N ASP A 134 16.84 -0.93 -10.38
CA ASP A 134 17.94 -1.42 -9.52
C ASP A 134 18.93 -0.33 -9.12
N SER A 135 19.16 0.67 -9.98
CA SER A 135 20.06 1.80 -9.71
C SER A 135 19.71 2.63 -8.47
N PHE A 136 18.46 2.56 -8.00
CA PHE A 136 18.02 3.26 -6.79
C PHE A 136 18.29 2.45 -5.51
N PHE A 137 18.58 1.16 -5.59
CA PHE A 137 18.81 0.33 -4.42
C PHE A 137 20.21 0.60 -3.84
N PRO A 138 20.36 0.56 -2.50
CA PRO A 138 21.64 0.80 -1.86
C PRO A 138 22.60 -0.37 -2.13
N GLY A 139 23.37 -0.28 -3.21
CA GLY A 139 24.39 -1.27 -3.58
C GLY A 139 25.70 -1.05 -2.82
N VAL A 140 26.36 -2.15 -2.45
CA VAL A 140 27.75 -2.13 -1.93
C VAL A 140 28.74 -2.01 -3.08
N ASN A 141 29.55 -0.96 -3.07
CA ASN A 141 30.50 -0.73 -4.15
C ASN A 141 31.75 -1.63 -4.02
N PRO A 142 32.02 -2.56 -4.97
CA PRO A 142 33.07 -3.57 -4.81
C PRO A 142 34.47 -2.99 -4.60
N TRP A 143 34.77 -1.85 -5.22
CA TRP A 143 36.07 -1.20 -5.03
C TRP A 143 36.21 -0.61 -3.63
N MET A 144 35.13 -0.06 -3.05
CA MET A 144 35.15 0.48 -1.67
C MET A 144 35.33 -0.64 -0.65
N VAL A 145 34.70 -1.80 -0.88
CA VAL A 145 34.91 -3.00 -0.06
C VAL A 145 36.36 -3.45 -0.16
N SER A 146 36.91 -3.52 -1.37
CA SER A 146 38.31 -3.90 -1.61
C SER A 146 39.28 -2.93 -0.94
N LEU A 147 39.04 -1.61 -1.04
CA LEU A 147 39.87 -0.59 -0.39
C LEU A 147 39.82 -0.73 1.14
N SER A 148 38.65 -0.98 1.70
CA SER A 148 38.45 -1.13 3.14
C SER A 148 39.23 -2.32 3.72
N VAL A 149 39.49 -3.35 2.92
CA VAL A 149 40.27 -4.53 3.32
C VAL A 149 41.76 -4.38 3.01
N LEU A 150 42.11 -3.84 1.83
CA LEU A 150 43.50 -3.77 1.37
C LEU A 150 44.31 -2.66 2.06
N LEU A 151 43.69 -1.50 2.33
CA LEU A 151 44.40 -0.36 2.93
C LEU A 151 44.98 -0.66 4.33
N PRO A 152 44.22 -1.28 5.28
CA PRO A 152 44.75 -1.64 6.59
C PRO A 152 45.87 -2.69 6.51
N ILE A 153 45.74 -3.67 5.61
CA ILE A 153 46.77 -4.70 5.40
C ILE A 153 48.08 -4.06 4.95
N LEU A 154 47.99 -3.13 3.98
CA LEU A 154 49.15 -2.44 3.43
C LEU A 154 49.80 -1.54 4.50
N LEU A 155 49.00 -0.77 5.25
CA LEU A 155 49.48 0.04 6.37
C LEU A 155 50.13 -0.80 7.47
N GLY A 156 49.54 -1.95 7.81
CA GLY A 156 50.10 -2.90 8.78
C GLY A 156 51.42 -3.49 8.32
N ALA A 157 51.54 -3.88 7.05
CA ALA A 157 52.79 -4.38 6.48
C ALA A 157 53.88 -3.30 6.48
N VAL A 158 53.57 -2.07 6.07
CA VAL A 158 54.51 -0.94 6.10
C VAL A 158 54.95 -0.65 7.53
N ALA A 159 54.03 -0.55 8.50
CA ALA A 159 54.36 -0.35 9.90
C ALA A 159 55.25 -1.47 10.45
N PHE A 160 54.98 -2.73 10.10
CA PHE A 160 55.80 -3.88 10.49
C PHE A 160 57.22 -3.80 9.91
N THR A 161 57.37 -3.44 8.63
CA THR A 161 58.70 -3.28 8.01
C THR A 161 59.49 -2.14 8.64
N LEU A 162 58.86 -1.00 8.93
CA LEU A 162 59.50 0.13 9.63
C LEU A 162 59.91 -0.25 11.06
N TYR A 163 59.07 -1.03 11.75
CA TYR A 163 59.40 -1.55 13.09
C TYR A 163 60.62 -2.48 13.05
N ARG A 164 60.69 -3.39 12.06
CA ARG A 164 61.84 -4.28 11.85
C ARG A 164 63.14 -3.50 11.60
N LEU A 165 63.12 -2.54 10.68
CA LEU A 165 64.29 -1.70 10.38
C LEU A 165 64.76 -0.90 11.60
N LYS A 166 63.83 -0.42 12.42
CA LYS A 166 64.16 0.28 13.65
C LYS A 166 64.76 -0.63 14.73
N LEU A 167 64.41 -1.91 14.73
CA LEU A 167 64.94 -2.90 15.66
C LEU A 167 66.36 -3.34 15.29
N GLU A 168 66.66 -3.47 14.00
CA GLU A 168 68.00 -3.81 13.50
C GLU A 168 69.00 -2.65 13.62
N SER A 169 68.51 -1.41 13.70
CA SER A 169 69.33 -0.21 13.88
C SER A 169 69.78 0.05 15.33
N LYS A 170 69.38 -0.80 16.30
CA LYS A 170 69.66 -0.61 17.73
C LYS A 170 70.51 -1.74 18.28
#